data_AF-A0A6M0AYS4-F1
#
_entry.id   AF-A0A6M0AYS4-F1
#
_cell.length_a   1.000
_cell.length_b   1.000
_cell.length_c   1.000
_cell.angle_alpha   90.00
_cell.angle_beta   90.00
_cell.angle_gamma   90.00
#
_symmetry.space_group_name_H-M   'P 1'
#
loop_
_entity.id
_entity.type
_entity.pdbx_description
1 polymer ?
#
loop_
_entity_poly.entity_id
_entity_poly.type
_entity_poly.pdbx_seq_one_letter_code
_entity_poly.pdbx_strand_id
1 'polypeptide(L)'
;IGSKISNKSEELYQFICQGLEAPQIADILKVAVEQINARYTSSKIPFSERSVASRWLYACTGEVVTLAILLAAVEGAFKRSGSERLYRTVTWAKLNFEQKLERVLSGTPAELVMSSSDTITELISDYSNAIGEIEQTLPGEERELDEMLYCSC
;
A
#
# COMPACT_ATOMS: atom_id res chain seq x y z
N ILE A 1 0.69 -32.53 0.53
CA ILE A 1 1.05 -31.15 0.97
C ILE A 1 0.08 -30.10 0.39
N GLY A 2 -0.38 -30.24 -0.87
CA GLY A 2 -1.35 -29.30 -1.47
C GLY A 2 -2.69 -29.13 -0.73
N SER A 3 -3.20 -30.14 -0.03
CA SER A 3 -4.46 -30.04 0.74
C SER A 3 -4.38 -29.06 1.92
N LYS A 4 -3.21 -28.87 2.54
CA LYS A 4 -3.05 -27.95 3.68
C LYS A 4 -3.02 -26.48 3.28
N ILE A 5 -2.67 -26.18 2.03
CA ILE A 5 -2.64 -24.81 1.50
C ILE A 5 -4.05 -24.37 1.13
N SER A 6 -4.83 -25.24 0.49
CA SER A 6 -6.24 -24.97 0.17
C SER A 6 -7.13 -24.90 1.42
N ASN A 7 -6.77 -25.60 2.51
CA ASN A 7 -7.55 -25.54 3.75
C ASN A 7 -7.45 -24.19 4.46
N LYS A 8 -6.26 -23.57 4.46
CA LYS A 8 -6.04 -22.27 5.12
C LYS A 8 -6.77 -21.11 4.45
N SER A 9 -6.90 -21.15 3.11
CA SER A 9 -7.70 -20.16 2.39
C SER A 9 -9.19 -20.31 2.69
N GLU A 10 -9.67 -21.54 2.89
CA GLU A 10 -11.05 -21.82 3.26
C GLU A 10 -11.36 -21.39 4.70
N GLU A 11 -10.45 -21.66 5.65
CA GLU A 11 -10.56 -21.19 7.04
C GLU A 11 -10.64 -19.65 7.12
N LEU A 12 -9.82 -18.94 6.33
CA LEU A 12 -9.87 -17.48 6.26
C LEU A 12 -11.17 -16.98 5.62
N TYR A 13 -11.63 -17.62 4.55
CA TYR A 13 -12.91 -17.29 3.92
C TYR A 13 -14.07 -17.45 4.90
N GLN A 14 -14.12 -18.58 5.62
CA GLN A 14 -15.13 -18.83 6.64
C GLN A 14 -15.03 -17.83 7.80
N PHE A 15 -13.82 -17.48 8.25
CA PHE A 15 -13.66 -16.46 9.27
C PHE A 15 -14.22 -15.10 8.86
N ILE A 16 -13.99 -14.66 7.61
CA ILE A 16 -14.52 -13.39 7.10
C ILE A 16 -16.05 -13.46 6.93
N CYS A 17 -16.56 -14.55 6.35
CA CYS A 17 -17.99 -14.72 6.09
C CYS A 17 -18.81 -14.90 7.37
N GLN A 18 -18.39 -15.80 8.26
CA GLN A 18 -19.14 -16.22 9.44
C GLN A 18 -18.70 -15.49 10.71
N GLY A 19 -17.40 -15.24 10.88
CA GLY A 19 -16.88 -14.57 12.07
C GLY A 19 -17.03 -13.04 12.00
N LEU A 20 -16.79 -12.45 10.83
CA LEU A 20 -16.86 -10.99 10.63
C LEU A 20 -18.17 -10.52 9.98
N GLU A 21 -19.05 -11.45 9.56
CA GLU A 21 -20.35 -11.15 8.93
C GLU A 21 -20.23 -10.27 7.66
N ALA A 22 -19.12 -10.45 6.92
CA ALA A 22 -18.76 -9.63 5.77
C ALA A 22 -18.46 -10.49 4.52
N PRO A 23 -19.41 -11.31 4.02
CA PRO A 23 -19.19 -12.22 2.90
C PRO A 23 -18.76 -11.50 1.61
N GLN A 24 -19.29 -10.30 1.37
CA GLN A 24 -18.90 -9.43 0.26
C GLN A 24 -17.38 -9.14 0.22
N ILE A 25 -16.73 -8.98 1.38
CA ILE A 25 -15.30 -8.69 1.47
C ILE A 25 -14.47 -9.93 1.17
N ALA A 26 -14.98 -11.12 1.52
CA ALA A 26 -14.32 -12.38 1.20
C ALA A 26 -14.26 -12.62 -0.32
N ASP A 27 -15.34 -12.32 -1.03
CA ASP A 27 -15.38 -12.45 -2.50
C ASP A 27 -14.46 -11.42 -3.18
N ILE A 28 -14.48 -10.16 -2.72
CA ILE A 28 -13.57 -9.11 -3.19
C ILE A 28 -12.11 -9.52 -2.97
N LEU A 29 -11.79 -10.04 -1.78
CA LEU A 29 -10.43 -10.47 -1.46
C LEU A 29 -9.97 -11.62 -2.35
N LYS A 30 -10.85 -12.59 -2.63
CA LYS A 30 -10.53 -13.70 -3.55
C LYS A 30 -10.16 -13.19 -4.94
N VAL A 31 -10.99 -12.31 -5.51
CA VAL A 31 -10.74 -11.69 -6.82
C VAL A 31 -9.45 -10.87 -6.80
N ALA A 32 -9.21 -10.08 -5.76
CA ALA A 32 -7.99 -9.30 -5.60
C ALA A 32 -6.74 -10.18 -5.58
N VAL A 33 -6.73 -11.27 -4.81
CA VAL A 33 -5.60 -12.20 -4.74
C VAL A 33 -5.36 -12.90 -6.07
N GLU A 34 -6.41 -13.28 -6.80
CA GLU A 34 -6.30 -13.85 -8.14
C GLU A 34 -5.69 -12.85 -9.13
N GLN A 35 -6.11 -11.59 -9.12
CA GLN A 35 -5.55 -10.52 -9.97
C GLN A 35 -4.08 -10.25 -9.66
N ILE A 36 -3.72 -10.20 -8.38
CA ILE A 36 -2.34 -10.04 -7.93
C ILE A 36 -1.51 -11.25 -8.43
N ASN A 37 -1.94 -12.48 -8.19
CA ASN A 37 -1.24 -13.67 -8.66
C ASN A 37 -1.07 -13.69 -10.18
N ALA A 38 -2.11 -13.32 -10.94
CA ALA A 38 -2.06 -13.27 -12.40
C ALA A 38 -1.02 -12.26 -12.90
N ARG A 39 -0.94 -11.07 -12.27
CA ARG A 39 0.07 -10.06 -12.55
C ARG A 39 1.49 -10.60 -12.30
N TYR A 40 1.70 -11.26 -11.15
CA TYR A 40 3.03 -11.75 -10.75
C TYR A 40 3.46 -13.07 -11.41
N THR A 41 2.55 -13.76 -12.09
CA THR A 41 2.85 -15.01 -12.84
C THR A 41 2.99 -14.74 -14.34
N SER A 42 2.38 -13.68 -14.87
CA SER A 42 2.52 -13.27 -16.26
C SER A 42 3.95 -12.76 -16.51
N SER A 43 4.62 -13.24 -17.57
CA SER A 43 6.04 -12.97 -17.93
C SER A 43 6.42 -11.49 -18.19
N LYS A 44 5.63 -10.51 -17.75
CA LYS A 44 5.82 -9.07 -17.99
C LYS A 44 6.43 -8.30 -16.82
N ILE A 45 6.87 -8.97 -15.75
CA ILE A 45 7.38 -8.27 -14.58
C ILE A 45 8.89 -8.08 -14.72
N PRO A 46 9.43 -6.89 -14.42
CA PRO A 46 10.85 -6.60 -14.59
C PRO A 46 11.75 -7.25 -13.52
N PHE A 47 11.31 -8.28 -12.80
CA PHE A 47 12.18 -8.93 -11.83
C PHE A 47 13.19 -9.85 -12.54
N SER A 48 14.47 -9.56 -12.33
CA SER A 48 15.60 -10.40 -12.74
C SER A 48 15.55 -11.80 -12.12
N GLU A 49 14.96 -11.94 -10.92
CA GLU A 49 14.86 -13.21 -10.18
C GLU A 49 13.44 -13.58 -9.75
N ARG A 50 13.05 -14.82 -10.01
CA ARG A 50 11.74 -15.40 -9.65
C ARG A 50 11.51 -15.50 -8.14
N SER A 51 12.58 -15.65 -7.35
CA SER A 51 12.57 -15.68 -5.88
C SER A 51 12.13 -14.34 -5.29
N VAL A 52 12.63 -13.23 -5.85
CA VAL A 52 12.30 -11.85 -5.45
C VAL A 52 10.85 -11.54 -5.80
N ALA A 53 10.40 -11.92 -7.00
CA ALA A 53 9.01 -11.79 -7.43
C ALA A 53 8.04 -12.53 -6.49
N SER A 54 8.40 -13.75 -6.06
CA SER A 54 7.58 -14.55 -5.15
C SER A 54 7.49 -13.92 -3.75
N ARG A 55 8.61 -13.42 -3.21
CA ARG A 55 8.62 -12.75 -1.91
C ARG A 55 7.79 -11.46 -1.93
N TRP A 56 7.88 -10.70 -3.00
CA TRP A 56 7.12 -9.47 -3.17
C TRP A 56 5.62 -9.75 -3.31
N LEU A 57 5.25 -10.76 -4.10
CA LEU A 57 3.88 -11.28 -4.17
C LEU A 57 3.34 -11.58 -2.77
N TYR A 58 4.05 -12.35 -1.94
CA TYR A 58 3.60 -12.65 -0.58
C TYR A 58 3.46 -11.42 0.31
N ALA A 59 4.39 -10.46 0.21
CA ALA A 59 4.31 -9.22 0.98
C ALA A 59 3.08 -8.40 0.58
N CYS A 60 2.88 -8.16 -0.72
CA CYS A 60 1.73 -7.42 -1.23
C CYS A 60 0.40 -8.11 -0.90
N THR A 61 0.32 -9.43 -1.11
CA THR A 61 -0.87 -10.21 -0.75
C THR A 61 -1.15 -10.12 0.74
N GLY A 62 -0.14 -10.22 1.61
CA GLY A 62 -0.31 -10.11 3.06
C GLY A 62 -0.87 -8.75 3.50
N GLU A 63 -0.37 -7.66 2.93
CA GLU A 63 -0.87 -6.31 3.22
C GLU A 63 -2.32 -6.12 2.77
N VAL A 64 -2.67 -6.55 1.55
CA VAL A 64 -4.03 -6.48 1.01
C VAL A 64 -4.99 -7.32 1.85
N VAL A 65 -4.60 -8.54 2.23
CA VAL A 65 -5.39 -9.42 3.11
C VAL A 65 -5.61 -8.77 4.47
N THR A 66 -4.59 -8.15 5.06
CA THR A 66 -4.71 -7.50 6.37
C THR A 66 -5.71 -6.34 6.34
N LEU A 67 -5.65 -5.51 5.29
CA LEU A 67 -6.60 -4.42 5.10
C LEU A 67 -8.03 -4.92 4.83
N ALA A 68 -8.17 -6.02 4.08
CA ALA A 68 -9.48 -6.66 3.86
C ALA A 68 -10.08 -7.21 5.16
N ILE A 69 -9.28 -7.86 6.01
CA ILE A 69 -9.73 -8.33 7.33
C ILE A 69 -10.16 -7.16 8.20
N LEU A 70 -9.39 -6.07 8.21
CA LEU A 70 -9.74 -4.85 8.95
C LEU A 70 -11.06 -4.27 8.44
N LEU A 71 -11.23 -4.14 7.13
CA LEU A 71 -12.45 -3.65 6.50
C LEU A 71 -13.66 -4.54 6.88
N ALA A 72 -13.52 -5.86 6.76
CA ALA A 72 -14.54 -6.81 7.15
C ALA A 72 -14.94 -6.68 8.64
N ALA A 73 -13.96 -6.53 9.53
CA ALA A 73 -14.21 -6.39 10.96
C ALA A 73 -14.98 -5.10 11.30
N VAL A 74 -14.58 -3.98 10.69
CA VAL A 74 -15.22 -2.68 10.92
C VAL A 74 -16.60 -2.63 10.25
N GLU A 75 -16.78 -3.21 9.05
CA GLU A 75 -18.09 -3.33 8.40
C GLU A 75 -19.06 -4.17 9.25
N GLY A 76 -18.62 -5.33 9.75
CA GLY A 76 -19.42 -6.15 10.65
C GLY A 76 -19.79 -5.41 11.93
N ALA A 77 -18.83 -4.69 12.54
CA ALA A 77 -19.10 -3.88 13.72
C ALA A 77 -20.07 -2.72 13.45
N PHE A 78 -19.98 -2.09 12.28
CA PHE A 78 -20.90 -1.04 11.86
C PHE A 78 -22.31 -1.58 11.65
N LYS A 79 -22.48 -2.72 10.95
CA LYS A 79 -23.79 -3.37 10.76
C LYS A 79 -24.50 -3.66 12.08
N ARG A 80 -23.76 -4.06 13.12
CA ARG A 80 -24.32 -4.36 14.44
C ARG A 80 -24.68 -3.14 15.29
N SER A 81 -23.97 -2.02 15.12
CA SER A 81 -24.08 -0.87 16.02
C SER A 81 -24.68 0.39 15.40
N GLY A 82 -24.58 0.57 14.08
CA GLY A 82 -25.06 1.75 13.35
C GLY A 82 -24.36 3.06 13.73
N SER A 83 -23.20 3.03 14.40
CA SER A 83 -22.53 4.25 14.87
C SER A 83 -21.90 5.06 13.74
N GLU A 84 -22.13 6.37 13.75
CA GLU A 84 -21.51 7.35 12.83
C GLU A 84 -19.97 7.30 12.87
N ARG A 85 -19.38 7.05 14.04
CA ARG A 85 -17.92 6.89 14.17
C ARG A 85 -17.42 5.69 13.37
N LEU A 86 -18.14 4.58 13.44
CA LEU A 86 -17.81 3.37 12.71
C LEU A 86 -18.03 3.54 11.21
N TYR A 87 -19.05 4.31 10.79
CA TYR A 87 -19.22 4.66 9.38
C TYR A 87 -17.99 5.37 8.78
N ARG A 88 -17.41 6.32 9.52
CA ARG A 88 -16.15 6.99 9.13
C ARG A 88 -14.98 6.01 9.08
N THR A 89 -14.90 5.08 10.04
CA THR A 89 -13.85 4.05 10.05
C THR A 89 -14.01 3.07 8.89
N VAL A 90 -15.23 2.66 8.52
CA VAL A 90 -15.50 1.83 7.34
C VAL A 90 -15.03 2.55 6.09
N THR A 91 -15.43 3.81 5.93
CA THR A 91 -15.03 4.64 4.78
C THR A 91 -13.51 4.75 4.66
N TRP A 92 -12.83 5.02 5.78
CA TRP A 92 -11.37 5.08 5.82
C TRP A 92 -10.73 3.73 5.47
N ALA A 93 -11.20 2.63 6.06
CA ALA A 93 -10.67 1.29 5.81
C ALA A 93 -10.85 0.88 4.35
N LYS A 94 -12.01 1.20 3.76
CA LYS A 94 -12.32 0.93 2.35
C LYS A 94 -11.39 1.70 1.43
N LEU A 95 -11.19 3.00 1.67
CA LEU A 95 -10.28 3.82 0.87
C LEU A 95 -8.84 3.28 0.92
N ASN A 96 -8.35 2.91 2.10
CA ASN A 96 -7.00 2.35 2.24
C ASN A 96 -6.85 1.00 1.54
N PHE A 97 -7.88 0.14 1.61
CA PHE A 97 -7.90 -1.13 0.90
C PHE A 97 -7.84 -0.92 -0.62
N GLU A 98 -8.71 -0.05 -1.16
CA GLU A 98 -8.78 0.25 -2.60
C GLU A 98 -7.49 0.88 -3.11
N GLN A 99 -6.96 1.90 -2.43
CA GLN A 99 -5.69 2.54 -2.79
C GLN A 99 -4.53 1.55 -2.77
N LYS A 100 -4.50 0.66 -1.78
CA LYS A 100 -3.44 -0.34 -1.70
C LYS A 100 -3.55 -1.38 -2.81
N LEU A 101 -4.77 -1.85 -3.09
CA LEU A 101 -5.03 -2.79 -4.17
C LEU A 101 -4.63 -2.19 -5.52
N GLU A 102 -5.05 -0.97 -5.80
CA GLU A 102 -4.68 -0.24 -7.02
C GLU A 102 -3.16 -0.12 -7.13
N ARG A 103 -2.47 0.30 -6.07
CA ARG A 103 -1.00 0.40 -6.04
C ARG A 103 -0.29 -0.94 -6.30
N VAL A 104 -0.83 -2.04 -5.80
CA VAL A 104 -0.28 -3.38 -6.05
C VAL A 104 -0.55 -3.83 -7.49
N LEU A 105 -1.66 -3.42 -8.11
CA LEU A 105 -2.01 -3.79 -9.49
C LEU A 105 -1.33 -2.90 -10.53
N SER A 106 -1.15 -1.61 -10.26
CA SER A 106 -0.43 -0.66 -11.12
C SER A 106 1.09 -0.83 -11.01
N GLY A 107 1.56 -1.37 -9.89
CA GLY A 107 2.97 -1.57 -9.59
C GLY A 107 3.55 -0.45 -8.77
N THR A 108 4.54 -0.80 -7.95
CA THR A 108 5.16 0.14 -7.02
C THR A 108 6.53 0.62 -7.49
N PRO A 109 6.94 1.86 -7.15
CA PRO A 109 8.31 2.30 -7.36
C PRO A 109 9.35 1.40 -6.67
N ALA A 110 8.97 0.77 -5.55
CA ALA A 110 9.79 -0.23 -4.87
C ALA A 110 10.05 -1.49 -5.74
N GLU A 111 9.08 -1.89 -6.58
CA GLU A 111 9.28 -2.96 -7.57
C GLU A 111 10.34 -2.56 -8.61
N LEU A 112 10.36 -1.31 -9.06
CA LEU A 112 11.35 -0.79 -10.02
C LEU A 112 12.76 -0.79 -9.39
N VAL A 113 12.88 -0.30 -8.16
CA VAL A 113 14.15 -0.25 -7.40
C VAL A 113 14.73 -1.64 -7.17
N MET A 114 13.89 -2.64 -6.89
CA MET A 114 14.34 -4.02 -6.67
C MET A 114 14.59 -4.80 -7.96
N SER A 115 14.14 -4.30 -9.10
CA SER A 115 14.25 -4.97 -10.40
C SER A 115 15.59 -4.75 -11.10
N SER A 116 16.33 -3.68 -10.77
CA SER A 116 17.61 -3.37 -11.41
C SER A 116 18.58 -2.68 -10.44
N SER A 117 19.77 -3.26 -10.28
CA SER A 117 20.87 -2.64 -9.53
C SER A 117 21.26 -1.28 -10.12
N ASP A 118 21.12 -1.12 -11.44
CA ASP A 118 21.50 0.09 -12.18
C ASP A 118 20.48 1.24 -11.98
N THR A 119 19.20 0.92 -11.74
CA THR A 119 18.15 1.94 -11.50
C THR A 119 18.25 2.61 -10.13
N ILE A 120 18.94 2.00 -9.16
CA ILE A 120 19.17 2.63 -7.85
C ILE A 120 20.05 3.87 -8.00
N THR A 121 21.12 3.77 -8.80
CA THR A 121 22.01 4.90 -9.12
C THR A 121 21.30 6.02 -9.87
N GLU A 122 20.41 5.66 -10.79
CA GLU A 122 19.62 6.62 -11.58
C GLU A 122 18.57 7.32 -10.71
N LEU A 123 17.86 6.58 -9.85
CA LEU A 123 16.88 7.15 -8.92
C LEU A 123 17.53 8.02 -7.83
N ILE A 124 18.71 7.63 -7.32
CA ILE A 124 19.50 8.45 -6.40
C ILE A 124 19.95 9.73 -7.10
N SER A 125 20.38 9.65 -8.36
CA SER A 125 20.74 10.82 -9.16
C SER A 125 19.54 11.76 -9.36
N ASP A 126 18.36 11.21 -9.65
CA ASP A 126 17.13 11.99 -9.84
C ASP A 126 16.67 12.66 -8.54
N TYR A 127 16.70 11.97 -7.40
CA TYR A 127 16.42 12.58 -6.11
C TYR A 127 17.46 13.64 -5.74
N SER A 128 18.75 13.40 -6.02
CA SER A 128 19.80 14.38 -5.77
C SER A 128 19.64 15.64 -6.63
N ASN A 129 19.18 15.47 -7.88
CA ASN A 129 18.87 16.58 -8.79
C ASN A 129 17.61 17.33 -8.36
N ALA A 130 16.53 16.63 -7.98
CA ALA A 130 15.29 17.25 -7.53
C ALA A 130 15.44 17.97 -6.19
N ILE A 131 16.21 17.42 -5.24
CA ILE A 131 16.53 18.08 -3.97
C ILE A 131 17.45 19.28 -4.22
N GLY A 132 18.43 19.16 -5.13
CA GLY A 132 19.27 20.27 -5.57
C GLY A 132 18.47 21.41 -6.24
N GLU A 133 17.46 21.08 -7.05
CA GLU A 133 16.52 22.07 -7.61
C GLU A 133 15.69 22.74 -6.51
N ILE A 134 15.25 22.01 -5.48
CA ILE A 134 14.47 22.56 -4.36
C ILE A 134 15.32 23.52 -3.50
N GLU A 135 16.60 23.21 -3.25
CA GLU A 135 17.50 24.12 -2.54
C GLU A 135 17.85 25.37 -3.37
N GLN A 136 17.85 25.29 -4.70
CA GLN A 136 18.11 26.42 -5.60
C GLN A 136 16.86 27.22 -6.00
N THR A 137 15.65 26.72 -5.73
CA THR A 137 14.38 27.41 -6.01
C THR A 137 13.67 27.90 -4.75
N LEU A 138 14.27 27.75 -3.57
CA LEU A 138 13.95 28.65 -2.44
C LEU A 138 14.30 30.07 -2.89
N PRO A 139 13.33 30.97 -3.12
CA PRO A 139 13.67 32.37 -3.28
C PRO A 139 14.41 32.74 -2.01
N GLY A 140 15.65 33.25 -2.16
CA GLY A 140 16.31 33.89 -1.06
C GLY A 140 15.33 34.90 -0.49
N GLU A 141 14.81 34.64 0.71
CA GLU A 141 14.41 35.72 1.57
C GLU A 141 15.68 36.58 1.69
N GLU A 142 15.75 37.63 0.88
CA GLU A 142 16.28 38.90 1.35
C GLU A 142 15.47 39.20 2.62
N ARG A 143 15.93 38.64 3.73
CA ARG A 143 15.56 39.11 5.05
C ARG A 143 16.07 40.54 5.05
N GLU A 144 15.14 41.48 4.89
CA GLU A 144 15.27 42.82 5.45
C GLU A 144 15.96 42.65 6.80
N LEU A 145 17.20 43.11 6.86
CA LEU A 145 17.90 43.29 8.12
C LEU A 145 16.99 44.17 8.96
N ASP A 146 16.40 43.55 9.97
CA ASP A 146 15.60 44.18 11.00
C ASP A 146 16.36 45.41 11.55
N GLU A 147 15.94 46.61 11.13
CA GLU A 147 16.49 47.90 11.57
C GLU A 147 16.21 48.19 13.06
N MET A 148 15.66 47.23 13.82
CA MET A 148 15.32 47.39 15.22
C MET A 148 16.27 46.73 16.24
N LEU A 149 17.45 46.27 15.82
CA LEU A 149 18.47 45.72 16.73
C LEU A 149 19.57 46.70 17.18
N TYR A 150 19.43 48.01 16.94
CA TYR A 150 20.27 49.02 17.58
C TYR A 150 19.46 49.95 18.47
N CYS A 151 19.26 49.52 19.72
CA CYS A 151 19.12 50.44 20.84
C CYS A 151 19.93 49.92 22.03
N SER A 152 21.10 50.53 22.26
CA SER A 152 21.66 50.88 23.58
C SER A 152 23.19 51.04 23.51
N CYS A 153 23.65 52.29 23.41
CA CYS A 153 24.51 52.96 24.38
C CYS A 153 24.70 54.44 23.99
#